data_AF-A0A3N4VWK9-F1
#
_entry.id   AF-A0A3N4VWK9-F1
#
_cell.length_a   1.000
_cell.length_b   1.000
_cell.length_c   1.000
_cell.angle_alpha   90.00
_cell.angle_beta   90.00
_cell.angle_gamma   90.00
#
_symmetry.space_group_name_H-M   'P 1'
#
loop_
_entity.id
_entity.type
_entity.pdbx_description
1 polymer ?
#
loop_
_entity_poly.entity_id
_entity_poly.type
_entity_poly.pdbx_seq_one_letter_code
_entity_poly.pdbx_strand_id
1 'polypeptide(L)'
;MTTSPWPMRAVLALGALWALPNTLLGLLLGAAGLLRGARCRWRRRELALVFQRWPWGPGGAITFGNVILHTGDSLDTPCATYAHRAGHCEEPAILLADHERAHVYQYLALGPLFLPLYLLCGGISVRNRFERAADRYARTGRGWWPWSRDPDAFPPSPARRGSGRG
;
A
#
# COMPACT_ATOMS: atom_id res chain seq x y z
N MET A 1 -18.72 19.85 19.99
CA MET A 1 -18.72 18.45 20.44
C MET A 1 -17.41 17.80 19.99
N THR A 2 -16.42 17.69 20.88
CA THR A 2 -15.18 16.96 20.60
C THR A 2 -15.47 15.46 20.68
N THR A 3 -15.45 14.76 19.55
CA THR A 3 -15.57 13.31 19.53
C THR A 3 -14.37 12.71 20.27
N SER A 4 -14.65 11.85 21.24
CA SER A 4 -13.63 11.10 21.96
C SER A 4 -12.77 10.29 20.97
N PRO A 5 -11.43 10.31 21.06
CA PRO A 5 -10.56 9.57 20.13
C PRO A 5 -10.52 8.05 20.44
N TRP A 6 -11.08 7.63 21.57
CA TRP A 6 -11.11 6.24 22.03
C TRP A 6 -11.76 5.23 21.06
N PRO A 7 -12.96 5.47 20.47
CA PRO A 7 -13.55 4.55 19.49
C PRO A 7 -12.64 4.28 18.30
N MET A 8 -11.98 5.31 17.75
CA MET A 8 -11.06 5.12 16.62
C MET A 8 -9.85 4.27 17.03
N ARG A 9 -9.29 4.50 18.22
CA ARG A 9 -8.17 3.70 18.73
C ARG A 9 -8.56 2.24 18.95
N ALA A 10 -9.77 1.97 19.45
CA ALA A 10 -10.28 0.62 19.61
C ALA A 10 -10.43 -0.10 18.26
N VAL A 11 -10.97 0.58 17.25
CA VAL A 11 -11.06 0.05 15.87
C VAL A 11 -9.68 -0.26 15.30
N LEU A 12 -8.71 0.65 15.47
CA LEU A 12 -7.34 0.42 15.02
C LEU A 12 -6.68 -0.75 15.76
N ALA A 13 -6.89 -0.88 17.07
CA ALA A 13 -6.37 -1.99 17.86
C ALA A 13 -6.98 -3.33 17.43
N LEU A 14 -8.29 -3.38 17.21
CA LEU A 14 -8.97 -4.57 16.70
C LEU A 14 -8.44 -4.95 15.29
N GLY A 15 -8.27 -3.96 14.41
CA GLY A 15 -7.65 -4.18 13.11
C GLY A 15 -6.23 -4.69 13.20
N ALA A 16 -5.43 -4.21 14.15
CA ALA A 16 -4.05 -4.66 14.35
C ALA A 16 -3.99 -6.10 14.87
N LEU A 17 -4.91 -6.45 15.78
CA LEU A 17 -5.10 -7.84 16.23
C LEU A 17 -5.52 -8.74 15.07
N TRP A 18 -6.42 -8.27 14.21
CA TRP A 18 -6.86 -8.99 13.03
C TRP A 18 -5.73 -9.18 12.01
N ALA A 19 -4.86 -8.18 11.83
CA ALA A 19 -3.70 -8.25 10.95
C ALA A 19 -2.51 -9.05 11.51
N LEU A 20 -2.58 -9.49 12.78
CA LEU A 20 -1.46 -10.07 13.52
C LEU A 20 -0.74 -11.22 12.81
N PRO A 21 -1.41 -12.19 12.14
CA PRO A 21 -0.71 -13.24 11.42
C PRO A 21 0.25 -12.71 10.33
N ASN A 22 -0.14 -11.67 9.60
CA ASN A 22 0.72 -11.04 8.61
C ASN A 22 1.81 -10.20 9.27
N THR A 23 1.48 -9.48 10.35
CA THR A 23 2.44 -8.71 11.13
C THR A 23 3.55 -9.62 11.67
N LEU A 24 3.22 -10.82 12.14
CA LEU A 24 4.20 -11.81 12.59
C LEU A 24 5.12 -12.27 11.46
N LEU A 25 4.58 -12.54 10.26
CA LEU A 25 5.39 -12.84 9.08
C LEU A 25 6.36 -11.69 8.76
N GLY A 26 5.85 -10.45 8.76
CA GLY A 26 6.67 -9.25 8.57
C GLY A 26 7.76 -9.11 9.63
N LEU A 27 7.46 -9.38 10.90
CA LEU A 27 8.44 -9.34 12.00
C LEU A 27 9.52 -10.42 11.86
N LEU A 28 9.14 -11.64 11.48
CA LEU A 28 10.09 -12.73 11.23
C LEU A 28 11.06 -12.37 10.10
N LEU A 29 10.53 -11.86 8.99
CA LEU A 29 11.33 -11.36 7.89
C LEU A 29 12.22 -10.20 8.37
N GLY A 30 11.63 -9.16 8.97
CA GLY A 30 12.35 -8.00 9.50
C GLY A 30 13.50 -8.39 10.43
N ALA A 31 13.29 -9.35 11.33
CA ALA A 31 14.32 -9.89 12.22
C ALA A 31 15.47 -10.56 11.44
N ALA A 32 15.18 -11.34 10.39
CA ALA A 32 16.20 -11.87 9.50
C ALA A 32 17.00 -10.75 8.78
N GLY A 33 16.33 -9.64 8.43
CA GLY A 33 16.99 -8.46 7.88
C GLY A 33 17.90 -7.75 8.89
N LEU A 34 17.53 -7.69 10.16
CA LEU A 34 18.36 -7.09 11.22
C LEU A 34 19.71 -7.82 11.33
N LEU A 35 19.72 -9.16 11.21
CA LEU A 35 20.94 -9.97 11.19
C LEU A 35 21.89 -9.61 10.03
N ARG A 36 21.39 -8.87 9.03
CA ARG A 36 22.12 -8.45 7.84
C ARG A 36 22.24 -6.93 7.71
N GLY A 37 21.98 -6.18 8.80
CA GLY A 37 22.20 -4.73 8.88
C GLY A 37 20.98 -3.87 8.56
N ALA A 38 19.78 -4.45 8.44
CA ALA A 38 18.55 -3.66 8.38
C ALA A 38 18.35 -2.85 9.67
N ARG A 39 17.57 -1.77 9.60
CA ARG A 39 17.27 -0.90 10.75
C ARG A 39 15.77 -0.82 10.98
N CYS A 40 15.34 -1.10 12.20
CA CYS A 40 13.93 -1.03 12.58
C CYS A 40 13.58 0.33 13.20
N ARG A 41 12.47 0.93 12.76
CA ARG A 41 11.93 2.18 13.32
C ARG A 41 10.42 2.13 13.37
N TRP A 42 9.84 2.48 14.51
CA TRP A 42 8.40 2.73 14.61
C TRP A 42 8.03 4.05 13.95
N ARG A 43 7.03 4.02 13.07
CA ARG A 43 6.49 5.19 12.37
C ARG A 43 5.01 5.36 12.71
N ARG A 44 4.71 6.33 13.59
CA ARG A 44 3.35 6.59 14.09
C ARG A 44 2.34 6.94 12.99
N ARG A 45 2.77 7.66 11.95
CA ARG A 45 1.90 8.07 10.85
C ARG A 45 1.43 6.88 10.02
N GLU A 46 2.35 5.95 9.74
CA GLU A 46 2.10 4.72 8.98
C GLU A 46 1.47 3.62 9.84
N LEU A 47 1.48 3.76 11.17
CA LEU A 47 1.05 2.73 12.14
C LEU A 47 1.85 1.42 11.97
N ALA A 48 3.13 1.52 11.63
CA ALA A 48 3.95 0.37 11.31
C ALA A 48 5.38 0.45 11.85
N LEU A 49 5.96 -0.73 12.07
CA LEU A 49 7.41 -0.91 12.20
C LEU A 49 8.02 -1.00 10.81
N VAL A 50 9.00 -0.15 10.55
CA VAL A 50 9.67 -0.07 9.25
C VAL A 50 11.07 -0.62 9.39
N PHE A 51 11.38 -1.66 8.63
CA PHE A 51 12.72 -2.22 8.48
C PHE A 51 13.35 -1.65 7.21
N GLN A 52 14.20 -0.64 7.39
CA GLN A 52 14.95 0.03 6.32
C GLN A 52 16.24 -0.72 6.00
N ARG A 53 16.85 -0.47 4.83
CA ARG A 53 18.04 -1.19 4.34
C ARG A 53 17.82 -2.70 4.28
N TRP A 54 16.61 -3.12 3.92
CA TRP A 54 16.30 -4.51 3.70
C TRP A 54 17.20 -5.09 2.59
N PRO A 55 17.95 -6.19 2.83
CA PRO A 55 19.07 -6.56 1.98
C PRO A 55 18.69 -7.43 0.77
N TRP A 56 17.41 -7.76 0.58
CA TRP A 56 16.95 -8.65 -0.48
C TRP A 56 15.86 -8.03 -1.36
N GLY A 57 15.82 -8.45 -2.62
CA GLY A 57 14.77 -8.07 -3.58
C GLY A 57 15.17 -6.96 -4.55
N PRO A 58 14.30 -6.66 -5.53
CA PRO A 58 14.62 -5.77 -6.66
C PRO A 58 14.57 -4.27 -6.32
N GLY A 59 14.40 -3.92 -5.04
CA GLY A 59 14.16 -2.55 -4.59
C GLY A 59 12.69 -2.26 -4.26
N GLY A 60 12.43 -1.20 -3.49
CA GLY A 60 11.10 -0.73 -3.14
C GLY A 60 10.72 -0.99 -1.69
N ALA A 61 9.42 -1.09 -1.42
CA ALA A 61 8.88 -1.48 -0.12
C ALA A 61 7.80 -2.55 -0.28
N ILE A 62 7.58 -3.32 0.77
CA ILE A 62 6.49 -4.28 0.88
C ILE A 62 5.94 -4.27 2.30
N THR A 63 4.62 -4.25 2.42
CA THR A 63 3.91 -4.23 3.69
C THR A 63 3.38 -5.62 4.06
N PHE A 64 3.49 -5.99 5.33
CA PHE A 64 2.89 -7.17 5.95
C PHE A 64 2.24 -6.76 7.28
N GLY A 65 0.91 -6.59 7.27
CA GLY A 65 0.20 -6.13 8.47
C GLY A 65 0.68 -4.74 8.91
N ASN A 66 1.21 -4.65 10.13
CA ASN A 66 1.82 -3.44 10.70
C ASN A 66 3.36 -3.43 10.56
N VAL A 67 3.93 -4.14 9.59
CA VAL A 67 5.36 -4.14 9.28
C VAL A 67 5.57 -3.73 7.83
N ILE A 68 6.56 -2.87 7.58
CA ILE A 68 7.00 -2.48 6.24
C ILE A 68 8.47 -2.86 6.09
N LEU A 69 8.81 -3.62 5.06
CA LEU A 69 10.19 -3.92 4.68
C LEU A 69 10.56 -3.03 3.51
N HIS A 70 11.65 -2.27 3.63
CA HIS A 70 12.06 -1.29 2.63
C HIS A 70 13.56 -1.40 2.35
N THR A 71 13.94 -1.48 1.08
CA THR A 71 15.35 -1.64 0.69
C THR A 71 16.16 -0.36 0.85
N GLY A 72 15.52 0.82 0.81
CA GLY A 72 16.18 2.11 0.89
C GLY A 72 16.39 2.62 2.32
N ASP A 73 16.96 3.82 2.42
CA ASP A 73 17.25 4.49 3.68
C ASP A 73 16.04 5.21 4.29
N SER A 74 15.05 5.59 3.48
CA SER A 74 13.88 6.33 3.93
C SER A 74 12.64 6.01 3.10
N LEU A 75 11.52 5.83 3.78
CA LEU A 75 10.20 5.76 3.13
C LEU A 75 9.72 7.12 2.61
N ASP A 76 10.33 8.22 3.04
CA ASP A 76 10.00 9.58 2.59
C ASP A 76 10.65 9.87 1.22
N THR A 77 10.57 8.90 0.31
CA THR A 77 11.17 8.95 -1.03
C THR A 77 10.06 9.03 -2.07
N PRO A 78 10.15 9.95 -3.05
CA PRO A 78 9.22 9.98 -4.17
C PRO A 78 9.34 8.71 -5.04
N CYS A 79 8.21 8.17 -5.48
CA CYS A 79 8.17 7.08 -6.45
C CYS A 79 7.07 7.30 -7.49
N ALA A 80 7.27 6.76 -8.69
CA ALA A 80 6.22 6.74 -9.71
C ALA A 80 5.08 5.80 -9.30
N THR A 81 3.84 6.19 -9.62
CA THR A 81 2.67 5.30 -9.55
C THR A 81 2.84 4.11 -10.50
N TYR A 82 2.08 3.04 -10.30
CA TYR A 82 2.11 1.90 -11.21
C TYR A 82 1.59 2.26 -12.61
N ALA A 83 0.60 3.14 -12.70
CA ALA A 83 0.06 3.58 -13.99
C ALA A 83 1.10 4.38 -14.79
N HIS A 84 1.84 5.26 -14.11
CA HIS A 84 2.96 5.98 -14.72
C HIS A 84 4.09 5.04 -15.14
N ARG A 85 4.52 4.13 -14.24
CA ARG A 85 5.58 3.16 -14.54
C ARG A 85 5.22 2.24 -15.70
N ALA A 86 3.95 1.89 -15.86
CA ALA A 86 3.45 1.09 -16.98
C ALA A 86 3.27 1.89 -18.28
N GLY A 87 3.53 3.19 -18.29
CA GLY A 87 3.35 4.06 -19.45
C GLY A 87 1.88 4.31 -19.81
N HIS A 88 0.95 4.07 -18.89
CA HIS A 88 -0.48 4.30 -19.14
C HIS A 88 -0.86 5.79 -19.03
N CYS A 89 -0.10 6.59 -18.28
CA CYS A 89 -0.35 8.02 -18.07
C CYS A 89 0.88 8.75 -17.51
N GLU A 90 0.86 10.08 -17.56
CA GLU A 90 1.82 10.92 -16.85
C GLU A 90 1.21 11.43 -15.55
N GLU A 91 1.77 10.99 -14.42
CA GLU A 91 1.28 11.36 -13.08
C GLU A 91 2.44 11.85 -12.22
N PRO A 92 2.18 12.80 -11.30
CA PRO A 92 3.21 13.26 -10.37
C PRO A 92 3.68 12.09 -9.48
N ALA A 93 4.94 12.15 -9.07
CA ALA A 93 5.47 11.20 -8.10
C ALA A 93 4.69 11.27 -6.78
N ILE A 94 4.49 10.10 -6.17
CA ILE A 94 3.85 9.92 -4.88
C ILE A 94 4.90 9.65 -3.79
N LEU A 95 4.55 9.85 -2.53
CA LEU A 95 5.41 9.43 -1.43
C LEU A 95 5.22 7.95 -1.13
N LEU A 96 6.32 7.19 -1.16
CA LEU A 96 6.30 5.76 -0.86
C LEU A 96 5.71 5.46 0.53
N ALA A 97 6.00 6.31 1.53
CA ALA A 97 5.41 6.20 2.86
C ALA A 97 3.88 6.20 2.86
N ASP A 98 3.25 7.06 2.06
CA ASP A 98 1.78 7.14 2.02
C ASP A 98 1.18 5.97 1.22
N HIS A 99 1.89 5.47 0.20
CA HIS A 99 1.52 4.25 -0.53
C HIS A 99 1.51 3.03 0.42
N GLU A 100 2.61 2.78 1.14
CA GLU A 100 2.68 1.65 2.10
C GLU A 100 1.67 1.81 3.25
N ARG A 101 1.39 3.05 3.68
CA ARG A 101 0.34 3.32 4.68
C ARG A 101 -1.04 2.87 4.22
N ALA A 102 -1.37 3.01 2.94
CA ALA A 102 -2.63 2.47 2.42
C ALA A 102 -2.67 0.93 2.52
N HIS A 103 -1.55 0.24 2.26
CA HIS A 103 -1.48 -1.20 2.49
C HIS A 103 -1.66 -1.56 3.97
N VAL A 104 -1.11 -0.80 4.91
CA VAL A 104 -1.38 -1.00 6.35
C VAL A 104 -2.88 -0.91 6.62
N TYR A 105 -3.59 0.09 6.07
CA TYR A 105 -5.05 0.18 6.24
C TYR A 105 -5.80 -0.99 5.61
N GLN A 106 -5.37 -1.45 4.45
CA GLN A 106 -5.96 -2.62 3.81
C GLN A 106 -5.77 -3.88 4.67
N TYR A 107 -4.60 -4.06 5.29
CA TYR A 107 -4.37 -5.13 6.26
C TYR A 107 -5.19 -4.97 7.54
N LEU A 108 -5.33 -3.78 8.10
CA LEU A 108 -6.17 -3.57 9.29
C LEU A 108 -7.64 -3.94 9.03
N ALA A 109 -8.11 -3.73 7.79
CA ALA A 109 -9.48 -4.08 7.39
C ALA A 109 -9.64 -5.57 7.02
N LEU A 110 -8.69 -6.16 6.29
CA LEU A 110 -8.82 -7.50 5.71
C LEU A 110 -8.06 -8.60 6.46
N GLY A 111 -7.10 -8.22 7.31
CA GLY A 111 -6.31 -9.14 8.11
C GLY A 111 -5.62 -10.19 7.25
N PRO A 112 -5.73 -11.50 7.57
CA PRO A 112 -5.11 -12.57 6.79
C PRO A 112 -5.63 -12.67 5.36
N LEU A 113 -6.85 -12.18 5.08
CA LEU A 113 -7.45 -12.25 3.75
C LEU A 113 -6.83 -11.29 2.74
N PHE A 114 -6.05 -10.30 3.19
CA PHE A 114 -5.41 -9.33 2.29
C PHE A 114 -4.53 -10.02 1.25
N LEU A 115 -3.60 -10.90 1.67
CA LEU A 115 -2.66 -11.55 0.76
C LEU A 115 -3.37 -12.42 -0.31
N PRO A 116 -4.31 -13.32 0.05
CA PRO A 116 -5.08 -14.05 -0.95
C PRO A 116 -5.82 -13.14 -1.94
N LEU A 117 -6.51 -12.10 -1.44
CA LEU A 117 -7.25 -11.17 -2.30
C LEU A 117 -6.32 -10.35 -3.20
N TYR A 118 -5.18 -9.92 -2.68
CA TYR A 118 -4.16 -9.19 -3.41
C TYR A 118 -3.60 -10.05 -4.56
N LEU A 119 -3.30 -11.32 -4.30
CA LEU A 119 -2.85 -12.26 -5.33
C LEU A 119 -3.94 -12.55 -6.37
N LEU A 120 -5.20 -12.76 -5.95
CA LEU A 120 -6.34 -12.93 -6.85
C LEU A 120 -6.59 -11.69 -7.72
N CYS A 121 -6.21 -10.50 -7.24
CA CYS A 121 -6.27 -9.26 -8.02
C CYS A 121 -5.05 -9.04 -8.93
N GLY A 122 -4.14 -10.01 -9.06
CA GLY A 122 -3.00 -9.96 -9.98
C GLY A 122 -1.66 -9.62 -9.33
N GLY A 123 -1.58 -9.57 -8.00
CA GLY A 123 -0.33 -9.34 -7.29
C GLY A 123 0.30 -7.96 -7.58
N ILE A 124 1.63 -7.89 -7.62
CA ILE A 124 2.37 -6.65 -7.89
C ILE A 124 2.17 -6.27 -9.36
N SER A 125 1.14 -5.47 -9.65
CA SER A 125 0.73 -5.15 -11.01
C SER A 125 -0.12 -3.88 -11.06
N VAL A 126 -0.01 -3.11 -12.15
CA VAL A 126 -0.88 -1.96 -12.45
C VAL A 126 -2.37 -2.34 -12.50
N ARG A 127 -2.68 -3.62 -12.79
CA ARG A 127 -4.06 -4.13 -12.84
C ARG A 127 -4.62 -4.46 -11.45
N ASN A 128 -3.78 -4.52 -10.42
CA ASN A 128 -4.23 -4.78 -9.07
C ASN A 128 -4.97 -3.58 -8.48
N ARG A 129 -6.18 -3.82 -8.00
CA ARG A 129 -7.06 -2.79 -7.43
C ARG A 129 -6.54 -2.25 -6.11
N PHE A 130 -5.80 -3.07 -5.36
CA PHE A 130 -5.14 -2.66 -4.11
C PHE A 130 -4.00 -1.69 -4.37
N GLU A 131 -3.16 -1.98 -5.37
CA GLU A 131 -2.07 -1.08 -5.83
C GLU A 131 -2.61 0.27 -6.29
N ARG A 132 -3.63 0.27 -7.15
CA ARG A 132 -4.26 1.52 -7.59
C ARG A 132 -4.88 2.31 -6.44
N ALA A 133 -5.42 1.64 -5.44
CA ALA A 133 -5.96 2.31 -4.27
C ALA A 133 -4.87 2.90 -3.37
N ALA A 134 -3.72 2.23 -3.26
CA ALA A 134 -2.55 2.76 -2.58
C ALA A 134 -1.99 3.99 -3.31
N ASP A 135 -1.86 3.94 -4.63
CA ASP A 135 -1.46 5.09 -5.46
C ASP A 135 -2.41 6.29 -5.29
N ARG A 136 -3.73 6.06 -5.37
CA ARG A 136 -4.74 7.11 -5.14
C ARG A 136 -4.65 7.71 -3.74
N TYR A 137 -4.47 6.88 -2.73
CA TYR A 137 -4.32 7.37 -1.35
C TYR A 137 -3.03 8.17 -1.18
N ALA A 138 -1.93 7.74 -1.78
CA ALA A 138 -0.67 8.48 -1.72
C ALA A 138 -0.75 9.84 -2.44
N ARG A 139 -1.59 9.96 -3.48
CA ARG A 139 -1.87 11.23 -4.16
C ARG A 139 -2.78 12.17 -3.38
N THR A 140 -3.84 11.63 -2.79
CA THR A 140 -5.00 12.44 -2.34
C THR A 140 -5.21 12.44 -0.83
N GLY A 141 -4.54 11.54 -0.10
CA GLY A 141 -4.83 11.23 1.30
C GLY A 141 -6.17 10.51 1.52
N ARG A 142 -6.87 10.08 0.46
CA ARG A 142 -8.19 9.43 0.50
C ARG A 142 -8.26 8.25 -0.48
N GLY A 143 -9.25 7.37 -0.32
CA GLY A 143 -9.51 6.31 -1.31
C GLY A 143 -8.60 5.08 -1.27
N TRP A 144 -7.99 4.78 -0.10
CA TRP A 144 -7.15 3.60 0.14
C TRP A 144 -7.88 2.25 -0.05
N TRP A 145 -9.22 2.25 -0.02
CA TRP A 145 -10.01 1.05 -0.22
C TRP A 145 -10.08 0.71 -1.72
N PRO A 146 -9.76 -0.54 -2.14
CA PRO A 146 -9.74 -1.00 -3.54
C PRO A 146 -11.00 -0.70 -4.36
N TRP A 147 -12.18 -0.65 -3.73
CA TRP A 147 -13.45 -0.35 -4.39
C TRP A 147 -13.97 1.08 -4.15
N SER A 148 -13.16 1.99 -3.62
CA SER A 148 -13.53 3.41 -3.55
C SER A 148 -13.84 3.94 -4.95
N ARG A 149 -14.89 4.75 -5.09
CA ARG A 149 -15.10 5.54 -6.30
C ARG A 149 -13.94 6.52 -6.44
N ASP A 150 -13.32 6.53 -7.60
CA ASP A 150 -12.28 7.48 -7.93
C ASP A 150 -12.98 8.74 -8.48
N PRO A 151 -12.95 9.88 -7.77
CA PRO A 151 -13.56 11.10 -8.26
C PRO A 151 -12.84 11.64 -9.51
N ASP A 152 -11.58 11.23 -9.73
CA ASP A 152 -10.74 11.66 -10.85
C ASP A 152 -10.62 10.59 -11.94
N ALA A 153 -11.39 9.49 -11.85
CA ALA A 153 -11.41 8.50 -12.91
C ALA A 153 -11.94 9.15 -14.19
N PHE A 154 -11.04 9.39 -15.15
CA PHE A 154 -11.45 9.68 -16.52
C PHE A 154 -12.42 8.58 -16.97
N PRO A 155 -13.57 8.93 -17.56
CA PRO A 155 -14.47 7.93 -18.11
C PRO A 155 -13.67 7.08 -19.10
N PRO A 156 -13.93 5.76 -19.16
CA PRO A 156 -13.30 4.93 -20.18
C PRO A 156 -13.56 5.59 -21.54
N SER A 157 -12.48 5.84 -22.30
CA SER A 157 -12.61 6.35 -23.68
C SER A 157 -13.68 5.51 -24.38
N PRO A 158 -14.70 6.13 -25.00
CA PRO A 158 -15.71 5.36 -25.70
C PRO A 158 -14.97 4.47 -26.70
N ALA A 159 -15.16 3.15 -26.54
CA ALA A 159 -14.59 2.17 -27.45
C ALA A 159 -14.82 2.67 -28.86
N ARG A 160 -13.72 2.81 -29.62
CA ARG A 160 -13.72 3.32 -30.99
C ARG A 160 -14.69 2.44 -31.78
N ARG A 161 -15.96 2.87 -31.90
CA ARG A 161 -16.96 2.18 -32.72
C ARG A 161 -16.34 2.14 -34.11
N GLY A 162 -16.10 0.92 -34.61
CA GLY A 162 -15.51 0.71 -35.91
C GLY A 162 -16.25 1.54 -36.95
N SER A 163 -15.57 2.58 -37.46
CA SER A 163 -15.90 3.19 -38.73
C SER A 163 -15.55 2.17 -39.80
N GLY A 164 -16.54 1.40 -40.23
CA GLY A 164 -16.43 0.42 -41.29
C GLY A 164 -17.73 0.32 -42.06
N ARG A 165 -18.12 1.43 -42.70
CA ARG A 165 -18.97 1.42 -43.91
C ARG A 165 -18.13 2.01 -45.03
N GLY A 166 -18.11 1.31 -46.15
CA GLY A 166 -17.40 1.61 -47.38
C GLY A 166 -17.33 0.33 -48.18
#